data_AF-A0AAE3KPR5-F1
#
_entry.id   AF-A0AAE3KPR5-F1
#
_cell.length_a   1.000
_cell.length_b   1.000
_cell.length_c   1.000
_cell.angle_alpha   90.00
_cell.angle_beta   90.00
_cell.angle_gamma   90.00
#
_symmetry.space_group_name_H-M   'P 1'
#
loop_
_entity.id
_entity.type
_entity.pdbx_description
1 polymer ?
#
loop_
_entity_poly.entity_id
_entity_poly.type
_entity_poly.pdbx_seq_one_letter_code
_entity_poly.pdbx_strand_id
1 'polypeptide(L)'
;MKCPRCESTQLRKNGFTRGKQQYFCKICGRYFIDDFSSVKTASQQENMIEVVRQKKSELPVNLSSLMSSPDSEIIPARQSIDPGQYLAGLAILLLDVENLKLDLNAEKFLTDISHYPLQVKIAFANWRNPSLSKQDAELYDRGYQLIHVPEGKNSADAQMIAMGVSIPHHYPEAKAVFVCSSDWLLTHLCNELQCQGLIVYRVRRQNKLLSVENRQTGEVTHYSLEMEMAIPSLEELVKQVEAMLQGEMTSISDRISQLSTLTNLFQQRRHITLNSKIVNDPEDNRKTQDINQVIPEKKEPESIATNKDNNSKPTGIATVADLASINSKEKLEQVFLEILETMKNRNPKLVIDTGKLGAEFHGIYGIAPSALIKKLGLGSKLSTFLKSCKSLKLKN
;
A
#
# COMPACT_ATOMS: atom_id res chain seq x y z
N MET A 1 23.54 -2.94 -31.55
CA MET A 1 22.42 -3.83 -31.19
C MET A 1 21.10 -3.08 -31.23
N LYS A 2 20.05 -3.72 -31.75
CA LYS A 2 18.65 -3.28 -31.74
C LYS A 2 17.82 -4.36 -31.03
N CYS A 3 16.63 -4.03 -30.53
CA CYS A 3 15.70 -5.05 -30.01
C CYS A 3 15.05 -5.86 -31.16
N PRO A 4 15.06 -7.22 -31.13
CA PRO A 4 14.45 -8.05 -32.18
C PRO A 4 12.90 -8.10 -32.15
N ARG A 5 12.21 -7.31 -31.30
CA ARG A 5 10.73 -7.16 -31.31
C ARG A 5 10.24 -5.80 -31.80
N CYS A 6 11.02 -4.73 -31.59
CA CYS A 6 10.58 -3.35 -31.84
C CYS A 6 11.68 -2.43 -32.39
N GLU A 7 12.81 -3.00 -32.83
CA GLU A 7 14.01 -2.32 -33.34
C GLU A 7 14.68 -1.27 -32.46
N SER A 8 14.12 -0.94 -31.29
CA SER A 8 14.65 0.10 -30.41
C SER A 8 16.09 -0.15 -29.98
N THR A 9 16.88 0.91 -30.01
CA THR A 9 18.26 0.98 -29.48
C THR A 9 18.31 1.21 -27.97
N GLN A 10 17.17 1.46 -27.31
CA GLN A 10 17.10 1.68 -25.86
C GLN A 10 17.21 0.35 -25.09
N LEU A 11 18.45 -0.13 -24.93
CA LEU A 11 18.78 -1.40 -24.31
C LEU A 11 19.51 -1.20 -22.96
N ARG A 12 19.24 -2.07 -21.99
CA ARG A 12 20.00 -2.23 -20.74
C ARG A 12 20.70 -3.58 -20.73
N LYS A 13 21.98 -3.62 -20.40
CA LYS A 13 22.71 -4.88 -20.12
C LYS A 13 22.21 -5.49 -18.82
N ASN A 14 21.91 -6.79 -18.81
CA ASN A 14 21.30 -7.49 -17.67
C ASN A 14 22.01 -8.81 -17.36
N GLY A 15 23.31 -8.74 -17.04
CA GLY A 15 24.11 -9.93 -16.75
C GLY A 15 24.37 -10.82 -17.98
N PHE A 16 24.75 -12.07 -17.72
CA PHE A 16 25.18 -13.03 -18.75
C PHE A 16 24.42 -14.36 -18.60
N THR A 17 24.25 -15.07 -19.72
CA THR A 17 23.67 -16.42 -19.75
C THR A 17 24.48 -17.26 -20.74
N ARG A 18 25.01 -18.41 -20.29
CA ARG A 18 25.91 -19.27 -21.08
C ARG A 18 27.07 -18.49 -21.74
N GLY A 19 27.67 -17.54 -20.99
CA GLY A 19 28.75 -16.67 -21.47
C GLY A 19 28.33 -15.51 -22.39
N LYS A 20 27.10 -15.51 -22.92
CA LYS A 20 26.58 -14.44 -23.79
C LYS A 20 25.93 -13.31 -22.97
N GLN A 21 26.08 -12.07 -23.43
CA GLN A 21 25.47 -10.88 -22.81
C GLN A 21 23.94 -10.94 -22.98
N GLN A 22 23.20 -10.82 -21.88
CA GLN A 22 21.75 -10.60 -21.93
C GLN A 22 21.45 -9.09 -21.99
N TYR A 23 20.45 -8.71 -22.79
CA TYR A 23 19.92 -7.36 -22.90
C TYR A 23 18.43 -7.33 -22.58
N PHE A 24 17.98 -6.22 -22.02
CA PHE A 24 16.57 -5.87 -21.78
C PHE A 24 16.23 -4.63 -22.61
N CYS A 25 15.15 -4.67 -23.39
CA CYS A 25 14.66 -3.48 -24.10
C CYS A 25 13.72 -2.66 -23.22
N LYS A 26 14.03 -1.36 -23.04
CA LYS A 26 13.21 -0.43 -22.26
C LYS A 26 11.83 -0.17 -22.87
N ILE A 27 11.67 -0.30 -24.19
CA ILE A 27 10.44 0.06 -24.90
C ILE A 27 9.41 -1.07 -24.91
N CYS A 28 9.83 -2.33 -25.07
CA CYS A 28 8.91 -3.47 -25.17
C CYS A 28 9.07 -4.53 -24.07
N GLY A 29 9.83 -4.23 -23.01
CA GLY A 29 10.06 -5.12 -21.86
C GLY A 29 10.81 -6.43 -22.17
N ARG A 30 11.17 -6.70 -23.43
CA ARG A 30 11.70 -8.01 -23.84
C ARG A 30 13.17 -8.19 -23.45
N TYR A 31 13.45 -9.33 -22.82
CA TYR A 31 14.81 -9.86 -22.67
C TYR A 31 15.23 -10.65 -23.91
N PHE A 32 16.48 -10.49 -24.33
CA PHE A 32 17.11 -11.26 -25.41
C PHE A 32 18.63 -11.37 -25.20
N ILE A 33 19.29 -12.21 -25.97
CA ILE A 33 20.73 -12.52 -25.84
C ILE A 33 21.48 -12.07 -27.10
N ASP A 34 22.76 -11.75 -26.95
CA ASP A 34 23.66 -11.48 -28.08
C ASP A 34 24.02 -12.78 -28.85
N ASP A 35 23.42 -12.99 -30.02
CA ASP A 35 23.69 -14.16 -30.87
C ASP A 35 24.66 -13.89 -32.04
N PHE A 36 25.37 -12.74 -32.03
CA PHE A 36 26.47 -12.45 -32.96
C PHE A 36 27.75 -13.26 -32.64
N SER A 37 27.63 -14.59 -32.67
CA SER A 37 28.71 -15.55 -32.43
C SER A 37 28.66 -16.77 -33.37
N SER A 38 28.14 -16.63 -34.60
CA SER A 38 27.94 -17.79 -35.50
C SER A 38 27.99 -17.51 -37.03
N VAL A 39 28.85 -16.61 -37.51
CA VAL A 39 29.33 -16.65 -38.91
C VAL A 39 30.85 -16.50 -38.98
N LYS A 40 31.55 -17.58 -38.61
CA LYS A 40 32.90 -17.95 -39.10
C LYS A 40 32.98 -19.47 -39.18
N THR A 41 32.39 -20.05 -40.23
CA THR A 41 32.67 -21.42 -40.64
C THR A 41 34.16 -21.57 -40.97
N ALA A 42 34.76 -22.70 -40.59
CA ALA A 42 36.18 -22.93 -40.75
C ALA A 42 36.53 -23.28 -42.21
N SER A 43 36.94 -22.29 -42.99
CA SER A 43 37.54 -22.46 -44.31
C SER A 43 38.43 -21.27 -44.65
N GLN A 44 39.63 -21.56 -45.13
CA GLN A 44 40.65 -20.63 -45.64
C GLN A 44 41.30 -19.70 -44.59
N GLN A 45 42.58 -19.97 -44.34
CA GLN A 45 43.55 -19.00 -43.83
C GLN A 45 44.02 -18.09 -44.99
N GLU A 46 44.89 -17.13 -44.63
CA GLU A 46 45.70 -16.27 -45.52
C GLU A 46 45.04 -14.98 -46.07
N ASN A 47 45.88 -13.94 -46.17
CA ASN A 47 45.75 -12.69 -46.92
C ASN A 47 44.44 -11.87 -46.69
N MET A 48 44.46 -10.78 -45.91
CA MET A 48 45.23 -9.57 -46.23
C MET A 48 45.56 -8.70 -45.01
N ILE A 49 46.83 -8.31 -44.92
CA ILE A 49 47.22 -6.97 -44.43
C ILE A 49 46.92 -5.99 -45.57
N GLU A 50 46.85 -4.68 -45.26
CA GLU A 50 46.79 -3.58 -46.24
C GLU A 50 45.42 -3.35 -46.92
N VAL A 51 44.69 -2.35 -46.40
CA VAL A 51 44.16 -1.15 -47.11
C VAL A 51 43.44 -0.29 -46.05
N VAL A 52 44.19 0.61 -45.41
CA VAL A 52 43.65 1.70 -44.57
C VAL A 52 44.36 3.00 -44.93
N ARG A 53 44.09 3.49 -46.16
CA ARG A 53 44.48 4.83 -46.62
C ARG A 53 43.70 5.19 -47.89
N GLN A 54 43.22 6.44 -47.96
CA GLN A 54 42.37 7.00 -49.05
C GLN A 54 40.97 6.32 -49.09
N LYS A 55 39.80 6.97 -49.14
CA LYS A 55 39.29 8.37 -49.22
C LYS A 55 38.15 8.51 -48.17
N LYS A 56 37.68 9.64 -47.61
CA LYS A 56 37.80 11.11 -47.74
C LYS A 56 37.22 11.78 -49.02
N SER A 57 36.26 12.69 -48.79
CA SER A 57 35.34 13.39 -49.73
C SER A 57 34.23 12.46 -50.29
N GLU A 58 33.00 12.91 -50.57
CA GLU A 58 32.38 14.27 -50.56
C GLU A 58 31.14 14.39 -49.63
N LEU A 59 30.64 15.63 -49.48
CA LEU A 59 29.26 15.99 -49.09
C LEU A 59 28.62 16.78 -50.24
N PRO A 60 27.34 16.53 -50.56
CA PRO A 60 26.32 17.59 -50.47
C PRO A 60 25.05 17.08 -49.75
N VAL A 61 24.34 17.85 -48.91
CA VAL A 61 23.52 19.03 -49.21
C VAL A 61 22.39 18.74 -50.21
N ASN A 62 21.17 18.51 -49.70
CA ASN A 62 20.10 19.52 -49.83
C ASN A 62 18.99 19.34 -48.79
N LEU A 63 18.05 20.30 -48.74
CA LEU A 63 17.05 20.49 -47.68
C LEU A 63 15.60 20.38 -48.20
N SER A 64 14.66 20.22 -47.26
CA SER A 64 13.22 20.53 -47.34
C SER A 64 12.30 19.67 -48.22
N SER A 65 11.37 18.98 -47.56
CA SER A 65 9.93 19.06 -47.86
C SER A 65 9.09 18.67 -46.64
N LEU A 66 8.12 19.53 -46.31
CA LEU A 66 6.82 19.28 -45.67
C LEU A 66 6.75 18.19 -44.58
N MET A 67 6.66 18.49 -43.28
CA MET A 67 5.54 19.17 -42.59
C MET A 67 4.14 18.55 -42.84
N SER A 68 3.73 17.67 -41.93
CA SER A 68 2.32 17.42 -41.59
C SER A 68 2.21 16.74 -40.21
N SER A 69 1.88 17.50 -39.16
CA SER A 69 1.27 16.96 -37.94
C SER A 69 -0.20 16.64 -38.23
N PRO A 70 -0.72 15.51 -37.75
CA PRO A 70 -1.63 15.53 -36.59
C PRO A 70 -1.40 14.33 -35.64
N ASP A 71 -2.01 14.21 -34.46
CA ASP A 71 -2.66 15.22 -33.60
C ASP A 71 -2.52 14.81 -32.12
N SER A 72 -2.91 15.70 -31.18
CA SER A 72 -2.82 15.45 -29.74
C SER A 72 -4.09 14.80 -29.16
N GLU A 73 -4.18 13.47 -29.17
CA GLU A 73 -5.29 12.75 -28.50
C GLU A 73 -5.10 12.67 -26.97
N ILE A 74 -5.53 13.76 -26.34
CA ILE A 74 -6.34 13.84 -25.10
C ILE A 74 -6.31 12.60 -24.19
N ILE A 75 -5.79 12.77 -22.98
CA ILE A 75 -6.00 11.86 -21.85
C ILE A 75 -7.49 11.85 -21.47
N PRO A 76 -8.19 10.69 -21.49
CA PRO A 76 -9.51 10.58 -20.88
C PRO A 76 -9.36 10.63 -19.35
N ALA A 77 -9.99 11.60 -18.70
CA ALA A 77 -10.17 11.55 -17.24
C ALA A 77 -11.05 10.34 -16.87
N ARG A 78 -10.94 9.85 -15.62
CA ARG A 78 -11.80 8.78 -15.08
C ARG A 78 -13.28 9.15 -15.26
N GLN A 79 -13.94 8.57 -16.25
CA GLN A 79 -15.40 8.60 -16.40
C GLN A 79 -15.98 7.36 -15.72
N SER A 80 -17.09 7.54 -15.00
CA SER A 80 -17.84 6.45 -14.37
C SER A 80 -18.43 5.55 -15.45
N ILE A 81 -18.03 4.27 -15.47
CA ILE A 81 -18.51 3.29 -16.45
C ILE A 81 -19.95 2.90 -16.13
N ASP A 82 -20.82 2.98 -17.14
CA ASP A 82 -22.21 2.52 -17.09
C ASP A 82 -22.23 0.98 -17.17
N PRO A 83 -22.83 0.23 -16.21
CA PRO A 83 -22.58 -1.20 -15.99
C PRO A 83 -23.21 -2.17 -17.03
N GLY A 84 -23.40 -1.71 -18.27
CA GLY A 84 -23.96 -2.48 -19.39
C GLY A 84 -23.02 -2.71 -20.59
N GLN A 85 -21.87 -2.03 -20.68
CA GLN A 85 -20.98 -2.11 -21.85
C GLN A 85 -19.66 -2.84 -21.57
N TYR A 86 -19.73 -4.17 -21.48
CA TYR A 86 -18.54 -5.03 -21.49
C TYR A 86 -17.85 -5.03 -22.86
N LEU A 87 -16.53 -4.84 -22.88
CA LEU A 87 -15.73 -4.97 -24.10
C LEU A 87 -15.63 -6.44 -24.54
N ALA A 88 -15.50 -6.66 -25.85
CA ALA A 88 -15.44 -8.00 -26.45
C ALA A 88 -14.19 -8.78 -25.99
N GLY A 89 -14.40 -9.71 -25.06
CA GLY A 89 -13.38 -10.57 -24.46
C GLY A 89 -13.80 -11.01 -23.06
N LEU A 90 -12.95 -11.79 -22.39
CA LEU A 90 -13.20 -12.30 -21.04
C LEU A 90 -12.04 -12.05 -20.09
N ALA A 91 -12.36 -11.99 -18.79
CA ALA A 91 -11.39 -12.07 -17.72
C ALA A 91 -11.33 -13.49 -17.12
N ILE A 92 -10.12 -13.93 -16.76
CA ILE A 92 -9.86 -15.19 -16.07
C ILE A 92 -9.30 -14.91 -14.68
N LEU A 93 -9.69 -15.68 -13.66
CA LEU A 93 -9.12 -15.64 -12.32
C LEU A 93 -8.44 -16.98 -11.98
N LEU A 94 -7.17 -16.90 -11.56
CA LEU A 94 -6.36 -18.03 -11.11
C LEU A 94 -6.12 -17.89 -9.60
N LEU A 95 -6.72 -18.75 -8.79
CA LEU A 95 -6.66 -18.71 -7.34
C LEU A 95 -5.74 -19.78 -6.75
N ASP A 96 -4.69 -19.33 -6.07
CA ASP A 96 -3.87 -20.12 -5.17
C ASP A 96 -4.54 -20.15 -3.79
N VAL A 97 -5.29 -21.22 -3.51
CA VAL A 97 -6.20 -21.32 -2.34
C VAL A 97 -5.43 -21.48 -1.02
N GLU A 98 -4.22 -22.02 -1.08
CA GLU A 98 -3.35 -22.21 0.09
C GLU A 98 -2.75 -20.87 0.56
N ASN A 99 -2.60 -19.91 -0.36
CA ASN A 99 -2.03 -18.58 -0.12
C ASN A 99 -3.10 -17.49 0.04
N LEU A 100 -4.20 -17.58 -0.72
CA LEU A 100 -5.27 -16.59 -0.75
C LEU A 100 -6.65 -17.25 -0.67
N LYS A 101 -7.47 -16.72 0.24
CA LYS A 101 -8.92 -16.95 0.27
C LYS A 101 -9.63 -15.68 -0.18
N LEU A 102 -10.61 -15.83 -1.06
CA LEU A 102 -11.44 -14.75 -1.61
C LEU A 102 -12.89 -14.95 -1.16
N ASP A 103 -13.47 -13.93 -0.57
CA ASP A 103 -14.88 -13.90 -0.16
C ASP A 103 -15.75 -13.37 -1.33
N LEU A 104 -17.07 -13.62 -1.31
CA LEU A 104 -17.97 -13.26 -2.43
C LEU A 104 -17.92 -11.77 -2.81
N ASN A 105 -17.72 -10.88 -1.83
CA ASN A 105 -17.63 -9.44 -2.07
C ASN A 105 -16.26 -9.01 -2.61
N ALA A 106 -15.20 -9.79 -2.36
CA ALA A 106 -13.91 -9.61 -3.02
C ALA A 106 -13.97 -10.03 -4.51
N GLU A 107 -14.74 -11.06 -4.88
CA GLU A 107 -14.96 -11.41 -6.29
C GLU A 107 -15.73 -10.35 -7.08
N LYS A 108 -16.76 -9.74 -6.46
CA LYS A 108 -17.46 -8.60 -7.06
C LYS A 108 -16.49 -7.45 -7.33
N PHE A 109 -15.74 -7.04 -6.31
CA PHE A 109 -14.71 -6.01 -6.44
C PHE A 109 -13.67 -6.30 -7.53
N LEU A 110 -13.19 -7.55 -7.67
CA LEU A 110 -12.31 -7.93 -8.77
C LEU A 110 -12.99 -7.83 -10.14
N THR A 111 -14.28 -8.17 -10.23
CA THR A 111 -15.08 -8.01 -11.45
C THR A 111 -15.25 -6.52 -11.80
N ASP A 112 -15.51 -5.67 -10.81
CA ASP A 112 -15.68 -4.21 -10.95
C ASP A 112 -14.38 -3.50 -11.40
N ILE A 113 -13.20 -4.05 -11.06
CA ILE A 113 -11.88 -3.57 -11.53
C ILE A 113 -11.64 -3.90 -13.02
N SER A 114 -12.29 -4.93 -13.56
CA SER A 114 -12.08 -5.39 -14.93
C SER A 114 -13.11 -4.84 -15.91
N HIS A 115 -12.63 -4.18 -16.97
CA HIS A 115 -13.40 -3.81 -18.17
C HIS A 115 -13.94 -5.01 -18.99
N TYR A 116 -13.73 -6.24 -18.52
CA TYR A 116 -14.10 -7.51 -19.15
C TYR A 116 -14.77 -8.40 -18.09
N PRO A 117 -15.83 -9.14 -18.44
CA PRO A 117 -16.57 -9.96 -17.49
C PRO A 117 -15.71 -11.13 -16.99
N LEU A 118 -15.74 -11.36 -15.67
CA LEU A 118 -15.05 -12.49 -15.04
C LEU A 118 -15.84 -13.79 -15.26
N GLN A 119 -15.54 -14.48 -16.36
CA GLN A 119 -16.24 -15.69 -16.77
C GLN A 119 -15.55 -16.98 -16.29
N VAL A 120 -14.21 -17.03 -16.33
CA VAL A 120 -13.46 -18.26 -16.04
C VAL A 120 -12.76 -18.13 -14.69
N LYS A 121 -13.12 -18.99 -13.73
CA LYS A 121 -12.49 -19.06 -12.41
C LYS A 121 -11.82 -20.42 -12.25
N ILE A 122 -10.55 -20.45 -11.85
CA ILE A 122 -9.76 -21.68 -11.69
C ILE A 122 -9.08 -21.64 -10.31
N ALA A 123 -9.25 -22.69 -9.51
CA ALA A 123 -8.66 -22.81 -8.18
C ALA A 123 -7.65 -23.96 -8.14
N PHE A 124 -6.46 -23.69 -7.59
CA PHE A 124 -5.36 -24.65 -7.46
C PHE A 124 -5.14 -24.95 -5.97
N ALA A 125 -5.23 -26.23 -5.59
CA ALA A 125 -4.95 -26.68 -4.22
C ALA A 125 -4.70 -28.19 -4.12
N ASN A 126 -4.10 -28.62 -3.01
CA ASN A 126 -4.20 -30.01 -2.57
C ASN A 126 -5.57 -30.29 -1.92
N TRP A 127 -6.60 -30.56 -2.73
CA TRP A 127 -7.96 -30.89 -2.26
C TRP A 127 -8.06 -32.15 -1.38
N ARG A 128 -7.01 -32.98 -1.29
CA ARG A 128 -6.96 -34.10 -0.33
C ARG A 128 -6.69 -33.63 1.11
N ASN A 129 -6.26 -32.38 1.29
CA ASN A 129 -6.02 -31.78 2.59
C ASN A 129 -7.35 -31.53 3.33
N PRO A 130 -7.61 -32.17 4.49
CA PRO A 130 -8.87 -32.04 5.22
C PRO A 130 -9.13 -30.66 5.82
N SER A 131 -8.16 -29.73 5.74
CA SER A 131 -8.38 -28.31 6.06
C SER A 131 -9.00 -27.49 4.91
N LEU A 132 -9.07 -28.07 3.70
CA LEU A 132 -9.62 -27.45 2.49
C LEU A 132 -10.93 -28.11 2.00
N SER A 133 -11.27 -29.32 2.48
CA SER A 133 -12.45 -30.12 2.11
C SER A 133 -13.80 -29.59 2.63
N LYS A 134 -13.95 -28.27 2.57
CA LYS A 134 -15.18 -27.47 2.74
C LYS A 134 -15.16 -26.25 1.80
N GLN A 135 -13.97 -25.75 1.47
CA GLN A 135 -13.75 -24.65 0.53
C GLN A 135 -13.76 -25.16 -0.92
N ASP A 136 -13.45 -26.43 -1.17
CA ASP A 136 -13.67 -27.09 -2.45
C ASP A 136 -15.14 -27.05 -2.86
N ALA A 137 -16.05 -27.51 -1.99
CA ALA A 137 -17.50 -27.45 -2.23
C ALA A 137 -17.98 -26.01 -2.44
N GLU A 138 -17.56 -25.09 -1.57
CA GLU A 138 -17.93 -23.67 -1.68
C GLU A 138 -17.44 -23.02 -2.99
N LEU A 139 -16.20 -23.30 -3.40
CA LEU A 139 -15.65 -22.79 -4.66
C LEU A 139 -16.32 -23.45 -5.88
N TYR A 140 -16.67 -24.74 -5.80
CA TYR A 140 -17.42 -25.42 -6.85
C TYR A 140 -18.80 -24.79 -7.07
N ASP A 141 -19.56 -24.57 -5.99
CA ASP A 141 -20.86 -23.89 -6.02
C ASP A 141 -20.75 -22.43 -6.50
N ARG A 142 -19.60 -21.78 -6.27
CA ARG A 142 -19.23 -20.44 -6.79
C ARG A 142 -18.73 -20.44 -8.25
N GLY A 143 -18.73 -21.60 -8.91
CA GLY A 143 -18.40 -21.78 -10.33
C GLY A 143 -16.92 -21.94 -10.67
N TYR A 144 -16.08 -22.36 -9.72
CA TYR A 144 -14.65 -22.58 -9.98
C TYR A 144 -14.36 -23.96 -10.59
N GLN A 145 -13.48 -23.96 -11.60
CA GLN A 145 -12.78 -25.16 -12.05
C GLN A 145 -11.72 -25.55 -11.00
N LEU A 146 -11.95 -26.63 -10.26
CA LEU A 146 -11.03 -27.10 -9.21
C LEU A 146 -9.92 -27.98 -9.82
N ILE A 147 -8.68 -27.49 -9.84
CA ILE A 147 -7.51 -28.25 -10.28
C ILE A 147 -6.84 -28.87 -9.05
N HIS A 148 -6.88 -30.20 -8.96
CA HIS A 148 -6.15 -30.93 -7.91
C HIS A 148 -4.65 -30.91 -8.18
N VAL A 149 -3.90 -30.43 -7.21
CA VAL A 149 -2.44 -30.44 -7.20
C VAL A 149 -1.94 -31.51 -6.21
N PRO A 150 -0.98 -32.38 -6.60
CA PRO A 150 -0.39 -33.37 -5.71
C PRO A 150 0.53 -32.71 -4.67
N GLU A 151 0.80 -33.42 -3.57
CA GLU A 151 1.58 -32.91 -2.46
C GLU A 151 3.03 -32.63 -2.86
N GLY A 152 3.50 -31.40 -2.60
CA GLY A 152 4.88 -31.01 -2.84
C GLY A 152 5.09 -29.51 -2.65
N LYS A 153 6.31 -29.13 -2.26
CA LYS A 153 6.66 -27.74 -2.03
C LYS A 153 6.56 -26.95 -3.35
N ASN A 154 5.77 -25.87 -3.33
CA ASN A 154 5.49 -25.01 -4.50
C ASN A 154 4.84 -25.76 -5.69
N SER A 155 4.20 -26.92 -5.48
CA SER A 155 3.49 -27.64 -6.54
C SER A 155 2.30 -26.84 -7.09
N ALA A 156 1.61 -26.07 -6.24
CA ALA A 156 0.48 -25.23 -6.65
C ALA A 156 0.95 -24.09 -7.57
N ASP A 157 2.06 -23.42 -7.21
CA ASP A 157 2.70 -22.42 -8.08
C ASP A 157 3.09 -23.03 -9.42
N ALA A 158 3.73 -24.20 -9.42
CA ALA A 158 4.21 -24.86 -10.63
C ALA A 158 3.05 -25.24 -11.56
N GLN A 159 1.96 -25.78 -11.03
CA GLN A 159 0.76 -26.11 -11.81
C GLN A 159 0.06 -24.85 -12.33
N MET A 160 -0.02 -23.78 -11.53
CA MET A 160 -0.60 -22.50 -11.93
C MET A 160 0.25 -21.76 -12.97
N ILE A 161 1.59 -21.90 -12.94
CA ILE A 161 2.50 -21.42 -14.00
C ILE A 161 2.24 -22.21 -15.29
N ALA A 162 2.26 -23.55 -15.22
CA ALA A 162 2.09 -24.40 -16.40
C ALA A 162 0.73 -24.19 -17.09
N MET A 163 -0.36 -24.19 -16.31
CA MET A 163 -1.69 -23.91 -16.81
C MET A 163 -1.82 -22.44 -17.26
N GLY A 164 -1.33 -21.50 -16.47
CA GLY A 164 -1.44 -20.06 -16.72
C GLY A 164 -0.77 -19.63 -18.03
N VAL A 165 0.46 -20.08 -18.32
CA VAL A 165 1.16 -19.78 -19.58
C VAL A 165 0.40 -20.33 -20.81
N SER A 166 -0.46 -21.33 -20.63
CA SER A 166 -1.31 -21.89 -21.70
C SER A 166 -2.65 -21.18 -21.90
N ILE A 167 -2.98 -20.15 -21.10
CA ILE A 167 -4.27 -19.44 -21.18
C ILE A 167 -4.60 -18.89 -22.57
N PRO A 168 -3.70 -18.18 -23.30
CA PRO A 168 -4.05 -17.62 -24.60
C PRO A 168 -4.33 -18.70 -25.66
N HIS A 169 -3.93 -19.95 -25.43
CA HIS A 169 -4.17 -21.07 -26.33
C HIS A 169 -5.54 -21.73 -26.06
N HIS A 170 -5.88 -21.95 -24.78
CA HIS A 170 -7.15 -22.55 -24.38
C HIS A 170 -8.32 -21.53 -24.39
N TYR A 171 -8.02 -20.25 -24.18
CA TYR A 171 -9.00 -19.16 -24.11
C TYR A 171 -8.53 -17.96 -24.98
N PRO A 172 -8.64 -18.02 -26.33
CA PRO A 172 -8.17 -16.95 -27.22
C PRO A 172 -8.88 -15.59 -27.02
N GLU A 173 -10.08 -15.62 -26.43
CA GLU A 173 -10.87 -14.45 -26.07
C GLU A 173 -10.46 -13.79 -24.75
N ALA A 174 -9.55 -14.41 -23.98
CA ALA A 174 -9.01 -13.82 -22.78
C ALA A 174 -8.33 -12.48 -23.09
N LYS A 175 -8.66 -11.44 -22.33
CA LYS A 175 -8.03 -10.11 -22.37
C LYS A 175 -7.41 -9.74 -21.03
N ALA A 176 -8.01 -10.19 -19.93
CA ALA A 176 -7.51 -9.97 -18.58
C ALA A 176 -7.28 -11.28 -17.82
N VAL A 177 -6.24 -11.33 -16.99
CA VAL A 177 -5.97 -12.43 -16.05
C VAL A 177 -5.66 -11.88 -14.66
N PHE A 178 -6.45 -12.28 -13.68
CA PHE A 178 -6.20 -12.09 -12.25
C PHE A 178 -5.34 -13.25 -11.73
N VAL A 179 -4.09 -12.97 -11.36
CA VAL A 179 -3.20 -13.94 -10.70
C VAL A 179 -3.28 -13.69 -9.20
N CYS A 180 -3.99 -14.57 -8.51
CA CYS A 180 -4.41 -14.39 -7.13
C CYS A 180 -3.55 -15.23 -6.17
N SER A 181 -2.37 -14.70 -5.83
CA SER A 181 -1.40 -15.28 -4.90
C SER A 181 -0.42 -14.24 -4.38
N SER A 182 0.08 -14.44 -3.16
CA SER A 182 1.08 -13.55 -2.54
C SER A 182 2.54 -13.92 -2.88
N ASP A 183 2.81 -15.13 -3.43
CA ASP A 183 4.19 -15.57 -3.68
C ASP A 183 4.90 -14.72 -4.76
N TRP A 184 6.22 -14.61 -4.66
CA TRP A 184 7.08 -13.88 -5.58
C TRP A 184 7.35 -14.67 -6.87
N LEU A 185 7.34 -16.00 -6.83
CA LEU A 185 7.66 -16.91 -7.94
C LEU A 185 6.74 -16.65 -9.15
N LEU A 186 5.46 -16.42 -8.87
CA LEU A 186 4.41 -16.12 -9.84
C LEU A 186 4.57 -14.77 -10.56
N THR A 187 5.56 -13.95 -10.17
CA THR A 187 5.97 -12.80 -10.98
C THR A 187 6.43 -13.23 -12.39
N HIS A 188 7.00 -14.43 -12.53
CA HIS A 188 7.38 -14.97 -13.84
C HIS A 188 6.15 -15.26 -14.72
N LEU A 189 5.10 -15.88 -14.16
CA LEU A 189 3.81 -16.07 -14.86
C LEU A 189 3.20 -14.72 -15.26
N CYS A 190 3.18 -13.75 -14.34
CA CYS A 190 2.66 -12.40 -14.64
C CYS A 190 3.40 -11.77 -15.82
N ASN A 191 4.73 -11.79 -15.82
CA ASN A 191 5.54 -11.19 -16.87
C ASN A 191 5.36 -11.90 -18.24
N GLU A 192 5.15 -13.21 -18.26
CA GLU A 192 4.93 -13.98 -19.49
C GLU A 192 3.54 -13.68 -20.09
N LEU A 193 2.49 -13.72 -19.27
CA LEU A 193 1.13 -13.30 -19.68
C LEU A 193 1.12 -11.87 -20.25
N GLN A 194 1.87 -10.94 -19.64
CA GLN A 194 2.06 -9.58 -20.20
C GLN A 194 2.82 -9.58 -21.53
N CYS A 195 3.86 -10.41 -21.70
CA CYS A 195 4.60 -10.52 -22.96
C CYS A 195 3.74 -11.06 -24.11
N GLN A 196 2.76 -11.90 -23.78
CA GLN A 196 1.71 -12.44 -24.66
C GLN A 196 0.59 -11.43 -24.98
N GLY A 197 0.53 -10.29 -24.27
CA GLY A 197 -0.39 -9.18 -24.55
C GLY A 197 -1.61 -9.07 -23.62
N LEU A 198 -1.68 -9.89 -22.57
CA LEU A 198 -2.81 -9.86 -21.62
C LEU A 198 -2.66 -8.75 -20.58
N ILE A 199 -3.79 -8.22 -20.12
CA ILE A 199 -3.87 -7.34 -18.94
C ILE A 199 -3.75 -8.23 -17.70
N VAL A 200 -2.66 -8.06 -16.95
CA VAL A 200 -2.41 -8.88 -15.75
C VAL A 200 -2.65 -8.06 -14.50
N TYR A 201 -3.62 -8.51 -13.71
CA TYR A 201 -3.88 -8.00 -12.37
C TYR A 201 -3.29 -8.98 -11.36
N ARG A 202 -2.39 -8.50 -10.49
CA ARG A 202 -1.82 -9.34 -9.42
C ARG A 202 -2.54 -9.07 -8.11
N VAL A 203 -3.23 -10.08 -7.59
CA VAL A 203 -3.98 -9.98 -6.34
C VAL A 203 -3.17 -10.63 -5.21
N ARG A 204 -2.84 -9.86 -4.17
CA ARG A 204 -2.02 -10.27 -3.03
C ARG A 204 -2.74 -10.01 -1.72
N ARG A 205 -2.54 -10.89 -0.72
CA ARG A 205 -3.00 -10.64 0.67
C ARG A 205 -1.89 -9.99 1.49
N GLN A 206 -2.25 -8.96 2.26
CA GLN A 206 -1.43 -8.42 3.34
C GLN A 206 -2.29 -8.40 4.62
N ASN A 207 -2.25 -9.52 5.36
CA ASN A 207 -3.07 -9.79 6.54
C ASN A 207 -4.59 -9.73 6.28
N LYS A 208 -5.16 -8.52 6.44
CA LYS A 208 -6.58 -8.17 6.32
C LYS A 208 -6.89 -7.32 5.07
N LEU A 209 -5.84 -6.88 4.38
CA LEU A 209 -5.91 -6.08 3.17
C LEU A 209 -5.72 -6.98 1.95
N LEU A 210 -6.60 -6.84 0.97
CA LEU A 210 -6.40 -7.31 -0.39
C LEU A 210 -5.78 -6.15 -1.19
N SER A 211 -4.74 -6.43 -1.98
CA SER A 211 -4.09 -5.47 -2.87
C SER A 211 -4.09 -6.00 -4.29
N VAL A 212 -4.60 -5.20 -5.23
CA VAL A 212 -4.73 -5.56 -6.65
C VAL A 212 -3.86 -4.60 -7.46
N GLU A 213 -2.75 -5.14 -7.98
CA GLU A 213 -1.76 -4.40 -8.76
C GLU A 213 -2.00 -4.65 -10.25
N ASN A 214 -2.49 -3.65 -10.99
CA ASN A 214 -2.52 -3.71 -12.46
C ASN A 214 -1.09 -3.60 -12.98
N ARG A 215 -0.56 -4.69 -13.53
CA ARG A 215 0.83 -4.79 -13.94
C ARG A 215 1.16 -4.02 -15.22
N GLN A 216 0.16 -3.54 -15.96
CA GLN A 216 0.35 -2.68 -17.14
C GLN A 216 0.42 -1.20 -16.78
N THR A 217 -0.47 -0.70 -15.91
CA THR A 217 -0.52 0.72 -15.52
C THR A 217 0.34 1.03 -14.29
N GLY A 218 0.63 0.04 -13.44
CA GLY A 218 1.23 0.24 -12.13
C GLY A 218 0.25 0.73 -11.05
N GLU A 219 -1.04 0.86 -11.39
CA GLU A 219 -2.09 1.25 -10.45
C GLU A 219 -2.34 0.11 -9.42
N VAL A 220 -2.42 0.48 -8.14
CA VAL A 220 -2.70 -0.46 -7.05
C VAL A 220 -3.99 -0.03 -6.37
N THR A 221 -5.01 -0.87 -6.45
CA THR A 221 -6.24 -0.70 -5.66
C THR A 221 -6.19 -1.59 -4.41
N HIS A 222 -6.92 -1.16 -3.38
CA HIS A 222 -6.89 -1.76 -2.06
C HIS A 222 -8.32 -2.08 -1.61
N TYR A 223 -8.52 -3.23 -0.97
CA TYR A 223 -9.84 -3.67 -0.47
C TYR A 223 -9.70 -4.27 0.93
N SER A 224 -10.52 -3.81 1.86
CA SER A 224 -10.52 -4.24 3.25
C SER A 224 -11.41 -5.46 3.42
N LEU A 225 -10.83 -6.60 3.83
CA LEU A 225 -11.58 -7.81 4.15
C LEU A 225 -12.38 -7.69 5.45
N GLU A 226 -12.15 -6.66 6.27
CA GLU A 226 -12.93 -6.42 7.51
C GLU A 226 -14.10 -5.45 7.34
N MET A 227 -14.05 -4.58 6.32
CA MET A 227 -15.13 -3.63 6.01
C MET A 227 -15.91 -4.03 4.75
N GLU A 228 -15.49 -5.10 4.06
CA GLU A 228 -16.02 -5.55 2.77
C GLU A 228 -16.11 -4.45 1.70
N MET A 229 -15.16 -3.51 1.76
CA MET A 229 -15.15 -2.28 0.96
C MET A 229 -13.81 -2.08 0.28
N ALA A 230 -13.87 -1.56 -0.95
CA ALA A 230 -12.74 -0.87 -1.57
C ALA A 230 -12.30 0.29 -0.68
N ILE A 231 -11.00 0.39 -0.43
CA ILE A 231 -10.43 1.56 0.26
C ILE A 231 -10.33 2.67 -0.80
N PRO A 232 -11.02 3.82 -0.60
CA PRO A 232 -10.97 4.92 -1.55
C PRO A 232 -9.55 5.48 -1.68
N SER A 233 -9.23 6.05 -2.84
CA SER A 233 -8.02 6.86 -2.99
C SER A 233 -8.07 8.09 -2.08
N LEU A 234 -6.92 8.73 -1.86
CA LEU A 234 -6.84 9.92 -0.99
C LEU A 234 -7.79 11.05 -1.45
N GLU A 235 -7.98 11.22 -2.75
CA GLU A 235 -8.88 12.24 -3.31
C GLU A 235 -10.37 11.90 -3.08
N GLU A 236 -10.74 10.63 -3.24
CA GLU A 236 -12.09 10.14 -2.95
C GLU A 236 -12.39 10.18 -1.43
N LEU A 237 -11.40 9.89 -0.59
CA LEU A 237 -11.50 10.02 0.87
C LEU A 237 -11.70 11.48 1.30
N VAL A 238 -10.95 12.42 0.72
CA VAL A 238 -11.14 13.86 0.99
C VAL A 238 -12.56 14.29 0.59
N LYS A 239 -13.04 13.92 -0.61
CA LYS A 239 -14.41 14.24 -1.04
C LYS A 239 -15.49 13.61 -0.13
N GLN A 240 -15.28 12.39 0.37
CA GLN A 240 -16.18 11.78 1.35
C GLN A 240 -16.19 12.53 2.69
N VAL A 241 -15.03 12.96 3.19
CA VAL A 241 -14.92 13.77 4.41
C VAL A 241 -15.56 15.15 4.24
N GLU A 242 -15.34 15.82 3.11
CA GLU A 242 -15.99 17.09 2.77
C GLU A 242 -17.52 16.95 2.70
N ALA A 243 -18.04 15.90 2.06
CA ALA A 243 -19.47 15.62 2.00
C ALA A 243 -20.08 15.35 3.39
N MET A 244 -19.40 14.59 4.25
CA MET A 244 -19.84 14.38 5.65
C MET A 244 -19.82 15.68 6.46
N LEU A 245 -18.79 16.50 6.31
CA LEU A 245 -18.69 17.80 6.99
C LEU A 245 -19.81 18.75 6.53
N GLN A 246 -20.10 18.81 5.23
CA GLN A 246 -21.22 19.59 4.69
C GLN A 246 -22.56 19.09 5.24
N GLY A 247 -22.77 17.77 5.29
CA GLY A 247 -23.97 17.15 5.90
C GLY A 247 -24.16 17.53 7.36
N GLU A 248 -23.11 17.46 8.18
CA GLU A 248 -23.17 17.90 9.58
C GLU A 248 -23.37 19.43 9.71
N MET A 249 -22.75 20.25 8.85
CA MET A 249 -23.01 21.69 8.85
C MET A 249 -24.47 22.02 8.52
N THR A 250 -25.11 21.31 7.58
CA THR A 250 -26.55 21.46 7.31
C THR A 250 -27.41 20.98 8.49
N SER A 251 -27.11 19.81 9.07
CA SER A 251 -27.77 19.26 10.27
C SER A 251 -27.71 20.22 11.48
N ILE A 252 -26.57 20.87 11.68
CA ILE A 252 -26.37 21.89 12.72
C ILE A 252 -27.17 23.16 12.39
N SER A 253 -27.15 23.62 11.13
CA SER A 253 -27.92 24.80 10.69
C SER A 253 -29.42 24.61 10.89
N ASP A 254 -29.95 23.43 10.52
CA ASP A 254 -31.37 23.09 10.72
C ASP A 254 -31.76 23.05 12.20
N ARG A 255 -30.89 22.52 13.06
CA ARG A 255 -31.11 22.55 14.52
C ARG A 255 -31.07 23.97 15.08
N ILE A 256 -30.20 24.84 14.57
CA ILE A 256 -30.15 26.27 14.93
C ILE A 256 -31.42 26.99 14.44
N SER A 257 -31.92 26.69 13.24
CA SER A 257 -33.16 27.29 12.71
C SER A 257 -34.39 26.87 13.54
N GLN A 258 -34.47 25.59 13.95
CA GLN A 258 -35.51 25.09 14.87
C GLN A 258 -35.42 25.77 16.25
N LEU A 259 -34.22 25.90 16.83
CA LEU A 259 -34.02 26.59 18.11
C LEU A 259 -34.33 28.09 18.04
N SER A 260 -34.00 28.76 16.94
CA SER A 260 -34.38 30.17 16.72
C SER A 260 -35.89 30.34 16.56
N THR A 261 -36.56 29.41 15.87
CA THR A 261 -38.03 29.37 15.73
C THR A 261 -38.70 29.18 17.09
N LEU A 262 -38.21 28.24 17.90
CA LEU A 262 -38.69 28.07 19.29
C LEU A 262 -38.44 29.33 20.13
N THR A 263 -37.26 29.95 20.01
CA THR A 263 -36.93 31.19 20.72
C THR A 263 -37.88 32.32 20.35
N ASN A 264 -38.18 32.50 19.06
CA ASN A 264 -39.13 33.50 18.58
C ASN A 264 -40.55 33.25 19.12
N LEU A 265 -41.02 31.99 19.13
CA LEU A 265 -42.31 31.62 19.71
C LEU A 265 -42.36 31.86 21.23
N PHE A 266 -41.26 31.61 21.95
CA PHE A 266 -41.15 31.91 23.38
C PHE A 266 -41.15 33.43 23.66
N GLN A 267 -40.42 34.22 22.86
CA GLN A 267 -40.43 35.69 22.95
C GLN A 267 -41.84 36.24 22.72
N GLN A 268 -42.50 35.84 21.62
CA GLN A 268 -43.88 36.23 21.30
C GLN A 268 -44.86 35.89 22.43
N ARG A 269 -44.79 34.69 23.00
CA ARG A 269 -45.70 34.23 24.07
C ARG A 269 -45.43 34.86 25.44
N ARG A 270 -44.29 35.53 25.65
CA ARG A 270 -43.90 36.12 26.95
C ARG A 270 -43.66 37.62 26.92
N HIS A 271 -43.70 38.26 25.74
CA HIS A 271 -43.28 39.65 25.54
C HIS A 271 -41.84 39.95 26.03
N ILE A 272 -40.98 38.94 26.09
CA ILE A 272 -39.58 39.09 26.51
C ILE A 272 -38.76 39.47 25.27
N THR A 273 -38.30 40.72 25.22
CA THR A 273 -37.34 41.17 24.21
C THR A 273 -35.93 40.74 24.64
N LEU A 274 -35.41 39.66 24.06
CA LEU A 274 -34.00 39.30 24.21
C LEU A 274 -33.16 40.27 23.36
N ASN A 275 -32.53 41.25 24.01
CA ASN A 275 -31.62 42.19 23.34
C ASN A 275 -30.43 41.43 22.73
N SER A 276 -30.48 41.20 21.42
CA SER A 276 -29.50 40.46 20.65
C SER A 276 -28.22 41.26 20.39
N LYS A 277 -27.46 41.58 21.46
CA LYS A 277 -26.06 41.99 21.34
C LYS A 277 -25.14 40.76 21.18
N ILE A 278 -25.32 40.05 20.06
CA ILE A 278 -24.25 39.27 19.45
C ILE A 278 -23.83 40.10 18.23
N VAL A 279 -22.62 40.68 18.30
CA VAL A 279 -22.14 41.62 17.29
C VAL A 279 -21.69 40.85 16.05
N ASN A 280 -22.40 41.06 14.94
CA ASN A 280 -22.01 40.68 13.58
C ASN A 280 -22.71 41.62 12.60
N ASP A 281 -22.13 42.80 12.39
CA ASP A 281 -22.09 43.50 11.11
C ASP A 281 -21.02 44.63 11.20
N PRO A 282 -20.54 45.18 10.07
CA PRO A 282 -19.17 45.68 9.98
C PRO A 282 -19.06 47.20 9.83
N GLU A 283 -17.81 47.66 9.71
CA GLU A 283 -17.39 49.02 9.34
C GLU A 283 -17.88 50.19 10.24
N ASP A 284 -16.96 50.69 11.07
CA ASP A 284 -16.51 52.08 10.83
C ASP A 284 -14.98 52.18 10.97
N ASN A 285 -14.39 53.13 10.26
CA ASN A 285 -12.98 53.19 9.91
C ASN A 285 -12.19 54.15 10.80
N ARG A 286 -11.01 53.71 11.28
CA ARG A 286 -9.84 54.57 11.39
C ARG A 286 -8.63 53.93 10.71
N LYS A 287 -8.17 54.57 9.65
CA LYS A 287 -7.22 54.04 8.65
C LYS A 287 -5.76 54.23 9.08
N THR A 288 -4.96 53.20 8.88
CA THR A 288 -3.61 53.20 8.23
C THR A 288 -3.18 51.72 8.16
N GLN A 289 -3.06 51.11 6.98
CA GLN A 289 -1.91 51.20 6.05
C GLN A 289 -0.60 50.58 6.58
N ASP A 290 -0.40 49.34 6.12
CA ASP A 290 0.81 48.88 5.39
C ASP A 290 2.06 48.32 6.12
N ILE A 291 2.78 47.49 5.33
CA ILE A 291 4.18 47.04 5.46
C ILE A 291 4.57 46.06 6.60
N ASN A 292 4.66 44.80 6.19
CA ASN A 292 5.73 43.81 6.40
C ASN A 292 6.91 44.05 7.40
N GLN A 293 7.25 42.96 8.11
CA GLN A 293 8.59 42.56 8.61
C GLN A 293 9.29 43.39 9.72
N VAL A 294 9.70 42.71 10.81
CA VAL A 294 11.11 42.40 11.18
C VAL A 294 11.17 41.79 12.60
N ILE A 295 12.05 40.79 12.79
CA ILE A 295 12.41 40.13 14.07
C ILE A 295 13.81 40.65 14.45
N PRO A 296 14.10 41.10 15.71
CA PRO A 296 14.77 40.19 16.66
C PRO A 296 14.65 40.43 18.20
N GLU A 297 14.74 39.29 18.91
CA GLU A 297 15.44 39.00 20.18
C GLU A 297 15.08 39.60 21.58
N LYS A 298 14.86 38.65 22.51
CA LYS A 298 15.35 38.54 23.91
C LYS A 298 15.02 39.64 24.94
N LYS A 299 14.28 39.22 25.99
CA LYS A 299 14.87 38.91 27.32
C LYS A 299 13.89 38.21 28.28
N GLU A 300 14.43 37.29 29.08
CA GLU A 300 13.92 36.83 30.39
C GLU A 300 14.47 37.76 31.51
N PRO A 301 14.08 37.67 32.81
CA PRO A 301 13.29 36.60 33.47
C PRO A 301 12.16 37.08 34.43
N GLU A 302 11.59 36.11 35.17
CA GLU A 302 10.87 36.24 36.47
C GLU A 302 9.51 36.98 36.54
N SER A 303 8.59 36.70 37.48
CA SER A 303 8.24 35.44 38.22
C SER A 303 6.90 35.60 39.00
N ILE A 304 6.42 34.52 39.64
CA ILE A 304 5.44 34.47 40.77
C ILE A 304 3.91 34.61 40.47
N ALA A 305 3.20 33.46 40.61
CA ALA A 305 1.87 33.26 41.24
C ALA A 305 0.56 33.86 40.64
N THR A 306 -0.66 33.29 40.78
CA THR A 306 -1.13 31.95 41.22
C THR A 306 -2.58 31.66 40.73
N ASN A 307 -2.98 30.37 40.79
CA ASN A 307 -4.33 29.78 40.69
C ASN A 307 -4.81 29.40 39.26
N LYS A 308 -5.06 28.12 38.93
CA LYS A 308 -6.07 27.13 39.45
C LYS A 308 -7.50 27.45 38.97
N ASP A 309 -8.27 26.53 38.37
CA ASP A 309 -8.04 25.13 37.98
C ASP A 309 -8.98 24.73 36.83
N ASN A 310 -8.56 23.83 35.92
CA ASN A 310 -9.23 22.53 35.60
C ASN A 310 -8.91 21.90 34.21
N ASN A 311 -8.89 20.56 34.20
CA ASN A 311 -9.05 19.64 33.06
C ASN A 311 -8.09 19.71 31.86
N SER A 312 -6.91 19.07 31.99
CA SER A 312 -6.30 18.36 30.84
C SER A 312 -5.54 17.07 31.23
N LYS A 313 -5.89 15.99 30.52
CA LYS A 313 -5.11 14.80 30.13
C LYS A 313 -3.65 14.71 30.64
N PRO A 314 -3.28 13.68 31.43
CA PRO A 314 -1.89 13.40 31.75
C PRO A 314 -1.13 12.91 30.50
N THR A 315 -0.35 13.81 29.91
CA THR A 315 0.66 13.50 28.89
C THR A 315 1.98 13.25 29.62
N GLY A 316 2.73 12.22 29.21
CA GLY A 316 3.95 11.80 29.92
C GLY A 316 4.89 10.99 29.02
N ILE A 317 5.48 11.66 28.02
CA ILE A 317 6.61 11.12 27.27
C ILE A 317 7.87 11.41 28.11
N ALA A 318 8.52 10.39 28.65
CA ALA A 318 9.78 10.57 29.36
C ALA A 318 10.85 11.09 28.38
N THR A 319 11.69 12.01 28.83
CA THR A 319 12.68 12.65 27.96
C THR A 319 13.96 11.84 27.87
N VAL A 320 14.82 12.17 26.90
CA VAL A 320 16.10 11.47 26.69
C VAL A 320 17.01 11.52 27.94
N ALA A 321 16.83 12.52 28.81
CA ALA A 321 17.53 12.63 30.10
C ALA A 321 17.20 11.48 31.07
N ASP A 322 15.91 11.12 31.18
CA ASP A 322 15.45 10.07 32.10
C ASP A 322 16.07 8.71 31.76
N LEU A 323 16.30 8.45 30.47
CA LEU A 323 16.86 7.20 29.97
C LEU A 323 18.37 7.06 30.23
N ALA A 324 19.07 8.16 30.58
CA ALA A 324 20.43 8.12 31.11
C ALA A 324 20.46 7.74 32.61
N SER A 325 19.35 7.93 33.34
CA SER A 325 19.30 7.64 34.78
C SER A 325 19.27 6.14 35.09
N ILE A 326 18.72 5.31 34.19
CA ILE A 326 18.55 3.85 34.37
C ILE A 326 19.86 3.11 34.06
N ASN A 327 20.86 3.32 34.93
CA ASN A 327 22.21 2.78 34.80
C ASN A 327 22.51 1.55 35.70
N SER A 328 21.51 1.02 36.42
CA SER A 328 21.67 -0.16 37.27
C SER A 328 20.46 -1.09 37.21
N LYS A 329 20.63 -2.34 37.69
CA LYS A 329 19.55 -3.34 37.76
C LYS A 329 18.43 -2.90 38.71
N GLU A 330 18.81 -2.30 39.83
CA GLU A 330 17.96 -1.93 40.95
C GLU A 330 17.00 -0.81 40.54
N LYS A 331 17.51 0.21 39.81
CA LYS A 331 16.67 1.25 39.22
C LYS A 331 15.69 0.70 38.18
N LEU A 332 16.11 -0.27 37.36
CA LEU A 332 15.21 -0.92 36.41
C LEU A 332 14.12 -1.74 37.11
N GLU A 333 14.45 -2.42 38.21
CA GLU A 333 13.48 -3.12 39.06
C GLU A 333 12.50 -2.13 39.72
N GLN A 334 12.98 -0.96 40.17
CA GLN A 334 12.14 0.12 40.72
C GLN A 334 11.18 0.72 39.68
N VAL A 335 11.65 1.02 38.45
CA VAL A 335 10.79 1.51 37.36
C VAL A 335 9.70 0.49 37.01
N PHE A 336 10.00 -0.81 37.01
CA PHE A 336 8.96 -1.83 36.81
C PHE A 336 7.96 -1.91 37.97
N LEU A 337 8.39 -1.66 39.22
CA LEU A 337 7.48 -1.59 40.37
C LEU A 337 6.51 -0.40 40.25
N GLU A 338 7.00 0.78 39.87
CA GLU A 338 6.17 1.98 39.66
C GLU A 338 5.15 1.80 38.52
N ILE A 339 5.55 1.17 37.41
CA ILE A 339 4.62 0.80 36.33
C ILE A 339 3.59 -0.24 36.82
N LEU A 340 4.00 -1.23 37.62
CA LEU A 340 3.08 -2.22 38.18
C LEU A 340 2.10 -1.62 39.20
N GLU A 341 2.52 -0.66 40.01
CA GLU A 341 1.63 0.06 40.93
C GLU A 341 0.64 0.95 40.19
N THR A 342 1.07 1.71 39.19
CA THR A 342 0.15 2.52 38.36
C THR A 342 -0.84 1.65 37.57
N MET A 343 -0.41 0.50 37.03
CA MET A 343 -1.32 -0.49 36.42
C MET A 343 -2.30 -1.10 37.44
N LYS A 344 -1.85 -1.44 38.64
CA LYS A 344 -2.68 -2.01 39.71
C LYS A 344 -3.70 -1.01 40.26
N ASN A 345 -3.32 0.26 40.39
CA ASN A 345 -4.23 1.34 40.80
C ASN A 345 -5.30 1.60 39.74
N ARG A 346 -5.00 1.39 38.45
CA ARG A 346 -5.98 1.42 37.35
C ARG A 346 -6.86 0.16 37.30
N ASN A 347 -6.34 -1.02 37.65
CA ASN A 347 -7.04 -2.31 37.55
C ASN A 347 -6.65 -3.30 38.67
N PRO A 348 -7.24 -3.22 39.88
CA PRO A 348 -6.78 -3.98 41.06
C PRO A 348 -7.09 -5.49 41.02
N LYS A 349 -7.78 -6.00 39.99
CA LYS A 349 -8.16 -7.42 39.84
C LYS A 349 -7.53 -8.13 38.63
N LEU A 350 -6.70 -7.45 37.83
CA LEU A 350 -6.17 -8.03 36.59
C LEU A 350 -4.83 -8.73 36.82
N VAL A 351 -4.68 -9.95 36.27
CA VAL A 351 -3.36 -10.58 36.14
C VAL A 351 -2.58 -9.83 35.05
N ILE A 352 -1.47 -9.20 35.43
CA ILE A 352 -0.63 -8.42 34.52
C ILE A 352 0.32 -9.36 33.78
N ASP A 353 0.10 -9.55 32.49
CA ASP A 353 1.03 -10.23 31.60
C ASP A 353 2.29 -9.37 31.34
N THR A 354 3.44 -10.06 31.27
CA THR A 354 4.73 -9.57 30.81
C THR A 354 4.69 -8.81 29.48
N GLY A 355 3.83 -9.20 28.54
CA GLY A 355 3.63 -8.48 27.28
C GLY A 355 3.03 -7.09 27.49
N LYS A 356 2.01 -6.98 28.36
CA LYS A 356 1.39 -5.68 28.71
C LYS A 356 2.34 -4.77 29.48
N LEU A 357 3.08 -5.32 30.44
CA LEU A 357 4.12 -4.58 31.18
C LEU A 357 5.21 -4.03 30.22
N GLY A 358 5.58 -4.82 29.21
CA GLY A 358 6.54 -4.39 28.19
C GLY A 358 6.01 -3.32 27.24
N ALA A 359 4.70 -3.30 26.98
CA ALA A 359 4.04 -2.29 26.17
C ALA A 359 3.93 -0.94 26.91
N GLU A 360 3.52 -0.94 28.18
CA GLU A 360 3.47 0.29 29.01
C GLU A 360 4.87 0.91 29.18
N PHE A 361 5.91 0.10 29.44
CA PHE A 361 7.31 0.58 29.49
C PHE A 361 7.74 1.23 28.16
N HIS A 362 7.38 0.61 27.02
CA HIS A 362 7.66 1.19 25.70
C HIS A 362 6.86 2.48 25.45
N GLY A 363 5.64 2.59 25.97
CA GLY A 363 4.82 3.80 25.89
C GLY A 363 5.41 4.99 26.65
N ILE A 364 6.01 4.73 27.82
CA ILE A 364 6.62 5.76 28.67
C ILE A 364 8.02 6.17 28.17
N TYR A 365 8.87 5.19 27.84
CA TYR A 365 10.30 5.41 27.56
C TYR A 365 10.72 5.28 26.08
N GLY A 366 9.79 4.97 25.17
CA GLY A 366 10.05 4.85 23.73
C GLY A 366 10.99 3.71 23.31
N ILE A 367 11.41 2.84 24.22
CA ILE A 367 12.37 1.76 23.97
C ILE A 367 11.85 0.43 24.52
N ALA A 368 11.97 -0.64 23.73
CA ALA A 368 11.61 -1.98 24.15
C ALA A 368 12.47 -2.47 25.35
N PRO A 369 11.88 -2.99 26.44
CA PRO A 369 12.62 -3.45 27.62
C PRO A 369 13.79 -4.39 27.32
N SER A 370 13.60 -5.32 26.39
CA SER A 370 14.62 -6.31 26.01
C SER A 370 15.84 -5.70 25.30
N ALA A 371 15.76 -4.46 24.80
CA ALA A 371 16.91 -3.71 24.31
C ALA A 371 17.69 -3.05 25.45
N LEU A 372 16.99 -2.48 26.44
CA LEU A 372 17.62 -1.86 27.61
C LEU A 372 18.28 -2.89 28.54
N ILE A 373 17.63 -4.04 28.75
CA ILE A 373 18.20 -5.19 29.48
C ILE A 373 19.49 -5.69 28.80
N LYS A 374 19.54 -5.76 27.47
CA LYS A 374 20.76 -6.08 26.70
C LYS A 374 21.84 -5.01 26.87
N LYS A 375 21.49 -3.71 26.80
CA LYS A 375 22.41 -2.58 26.99
C LYS A 375 23.08 -2.60 28.38
N LEU A 376 22.36 -3.09 29.40
CA LEU A 376 22.87 -3.25 30.77
C LEU A 376 23.57 -4.60 31.02
N GLY A 377 23.64 -5.50 30.03
CA GLY A 377 24.23 -6.84 30.19
C GLY A 377 23.40 -7.84 31.01
N LEU A 378 22.15 -7.49 31.37
CA LEU A 378 21.29 -8.23 32.32
C LEU A 378 20.48 -9.37 31.67
N GLY A 379 20.92 -9.83 30.49
CA GLY A 379 20.31 -10.94 29.73
C GLY A 379 19.69 -10.50 28.39
N SER A 380 18.87 -11.38 27.80
CA SER A 380 18.33 -11.21 26.45
C SER A 380 16.80 -11.17 26.36
N LYS A 381 16.08 -11.50 27.45
CA LYS A 381 14.61 -11.60 27.51
C LYS A 381 14.07 -10.98 28.81
N LEU A 382 13.00 -10.18 28.71
CA LEU A 382 12.32 -9.58 29.86
C LEU A 382 11.87 -10.60 30.92
N SER A 383 11.34 -11.75 30.51
CA SER A 383 10.91 -12.82 31.43
C SER A 383 12.07 -13.50 32.19
N THR A 384 13.30 -13.47 31.65
CA THR A 384 14.51 -13.90 32.37
C THR A 384 14.95 -12.85 33.38
N PHE A 385 14.93 -11.56 33.00
CA PHE A 385 15.24 -10.46 33.89
C PHE A 385 14.29 -10.42 35.10
N LEU A 386 12.98 -10.48 34.87
CA LEU A 386 11.94 -10.48 35.91
C LEU A 386 12.03 -11.71 36.85
N LYS A 387 12.56 -12.85 36.38
CA LYS A 387 12.86 -14.02 37.25
C LYS A 387 14.16 -13.86 38.06
N SER A 388 14.98 -12.86 37.76
CA SER A 388 16.19 -12.50 38.52
C SER A 388 15.96 -11.37 39.54
N CYS A 389 14.81 -10.70 39.49
CA CYS A 389 14.40 -9.68 40.44
C CYS A 389 14.04 -10.31 41.78
N LYS A 390 14.33 -9.62 42.90
CA LYS A 390 13.99 -10.12 44.24
C LYS A 390 12.57 -9.74 44.64
N SER A 391 12.07 -8.62 44.12
CA SER A 391 10.79 -8.01 44.48
C SER A 391 9.60 -8.55 43.67
N LEU A 392 9.86 -9.26 42.56
CA LEU A 392 8.86 -9.69 41.59
C LEU A 392 8.83 -11.22 41.47
N LYS A 393 7.65 -11.83 41.65
CA LYS A 393 7.44 -13.28 41.49
C LYS A 393 6.59 -13.54 40.25
N LEU A 394 7.22 -14.07 39.20
CA LEU A 394 6.52 -14.55 38.01
C LEU A 394 5.76 -15.85 38.34
N LYS A 395 4.44 -15.76 38.36
CA LYS A 395 3.56 -16.93 38.29
C LYS A 395 3.52 -17.39 36.83
N ASN A 396 4.10 -18.57 36.55
CA ASN A 396 3.86 -19.29 35.31
C ASN A 396 2.40 -19.81 35.27
#